data_AF-A0A933VNT0-F1
#
_entry.id   AF-A0A933VNT0-F1
#
_cell.length_a   1.000
_cell.length_b   1.000
_cell.length_c   1.000
_cell.angle_alpha   90.00
_cell.angle_beta   90.00
_cell.angle_gamma   90.00
#
_symmetry.space_group_name_H-M   'P 1'
#
loop_
_entity.id
_entity.type
_entity.pdbx_description
1 polymer ?
#
loop_
_entity_poly.entity_id
_entity_poly.type
_entity_poly.pdbx_seq_one_letter_code
_entity_poly.pdbx_strand_id
1 'polypeptide(L)'
;MTPSSAGTGDLVIVSGATFDPASTVVFGDVEAEVQAITPTRIAAVVPADLDAFVDVVVHDDEGDTTGVMTDFEFTDPTPSVTGVVPPTGPKAGGQVVQITGTNLYQYTLKQPELAIKTLQAAIGNLPDNQDLGVLLGIAYEQTGDTANAKEAFQSVLDQNPENPAAQAGMARLGS
;
A
#
# COMPACT_ATOMS: atom_id res chain seq x y z
N MET A 1 4.39 5.59 22.03
CA MET A 1 4.83 5.84 20.64
C MET A 1 4.10 7.07 20.12
N THR A 2 4.68 7.79 19.15
CA THR A 2 3.95 8.85 18.43
C THR A 2 4.21 8.71 16.93
N PRO A 3 3.17 8.70 16.08
CA PRO A 3 1.73 8.67 16.41
C PRO A 3 1.27 7.30 16.98
N SER A 4 0.02 7.23 17.46
CA SER A 4 -0.66 5.97 17.87
C SER A 4 -1.49 5.34 16.75
N SER A 5 -1.45 5.97 15.58
CA SER A 5 -2.10 5.50 14.37
C SER A 5 -1.26 5.91 13.17
N ALA A 6 -1.10 5.00 12.21
CA ALA A 6 -0.46 5.29 10.93
C ALA A 6 -0.74 4.15 9.94
N GLY A 7 -0.38 4.34 8.68
CA GLY A 7 -0.49 3.31 7.67
C GLY A 7 0.87 2.76 7.23
N THR A 8 0.85 1.81 6.30
CA THR A 8 2.06 1.16 5.75
C THR A 8 3.06 2.21 5.26
N GLY A 9 4.34 2.01 5.54
CA GLY A 9 5.43 2.88 5.08
C GLY A 9 5.60 4.16 5.89
N ASP A 10 4.65 4.51 6.77
CA ASP A 10 4.79 5.68 7.63
C ASP A 10 5.86 5.44 8.69
N LEU A 11 6.59 6.49 9.04
CA LEU A 11 7.60 6.45 10.10
C LEU A 11 6.95 6.70 11.46
N VAL A 12 7.13 5.78 12.39
CA VAL A 12 6.70 5.95 13.79
C VAL A 12 7.90 6.03 14.72
N ILE A 13 7.76 6.86 15.76
CA ILE A 13 8.80 7.04 16.77
C ILE A 13 8.37 6.36 18.07
N VAL A 14 9.07 5.28 18.42
CA VAL A 14 8.99 4.66 19.75
C VAL A 14 9.89 5.45 20.68
N SER A 15 9.39 5.83 21.86
CA SER A 15 10.19 6.50 22.89
C SER A 15 10.35 5.58 24.10
N GLY A 16 11.57 5.56 24.67
CA GLY A 16 11.96 4.71 25.79
C GLY A 16 13.13 5.33 26.57
N ALA A 17 13.83 4.52 27.35
CA ALA A 17 14.92 5.00 28.22
C ALA A 17 16.29 4.37 27.92
N THR A 18 16.33 3.10 27.54
CA THR A 18 17.56 2.32 27.35
C THR A 18 17.41 1.28 26.24
N PHE A 19 17.18 1.72 25.00
CA PHE A 19 17.17 0.81 23.85
C PHE A 19 18.59 0.41 23.45
N ASP A 20 18.74 -0.87 23.11
CA ASP A 20 19.96 -1.42 22.55
C ASP A 20 20.08 -1.10 21.06
N PRO A 21 21.29 -0.90 20.52
CA PRO A 21 21.48 -0.62 19.10
C PRO A 21 20.98 -1.72 18.14
N ALA A 22 20.63 -2.89 18.67
CA ALA A 22 20.10 -4.03 17.94
C ALA A 22 18.65 -4.38 18.32
N SER A 23 17.94 -3.50 19.04
CA SER A 23 16.52 -3.69 19.33
C SER A 23 15.68 -3.79 18.06
N THR A 24 14.66 -4.66 18.08
CA THR A 24 13.70 -4.82 16.97
C THR A 24 12.32 -4.32 17.39
N VAL A 25 11.48 -4.01 16.40
CA VAL A 25 10.09 -3.55 16.61
C VAL A 25 9.16 -4.46 15.82
N VAL A 26 8.12 -4.96 16.47
CA VAL A 26 7.14 -5.89 15.89
C VAL A 26 5.74 -5.29 16.04
N PHE A 27 4.97 -5.25 14.95
CA PHE A 27 3.58 -4.81 14.92
C PHE A 27 2.70 -6.05 14.72
N GLY A 28 1.93 -6.42 15.74
CA GLY A 28 1.22 -7.70 15.76
C GLY A 28 2.21 -8.85 15.59
N ASP A 29 2.15 -9.51 14.42
CA ASP A 29 3.03 -10.62 14.05
C ASP A 29 4.09 -10.23 13.00
N VAL A 30 4.20 -8.95 12.63
CA VAL A 30 5.06 -8.49 11.53
C VAL A 30 6.20 -7.62 12.06
N GLU A 31 7.44 -8.05 11.79
CA GLU A 31 8.64 -7.27 12.13
C GLU A 31 8.76 -6.04 11.22
N ALA A 32 9.04 -4.89 11.83
CA ALA A 32 9.19 -3.61 11.16
C ALA A 32 10.63 -3.34 10.73
N GLU A 33 10.81 -2.59 9.65
CA GLU A 33 12.12 -2.05 9.30
C GLU A 33 12.50 -0.93 10.26
N VAL A 34 13.62 -1.09 10.96
CA VAL A 34 14.18 -0.05 11.85
C VAL A 34 15.18 0.81 11.08
N GLN A 35 14.89 2.11 10.96
CA GLN A 35 15.76 3.05 10.27
C GLN A 35 16.84 3.66 11.18
N ALA A 36 16.53 3.84 12.47
CA ALA A 36 17.46 4.39 13.43
C ALA A 36 17.11 3.99 14.87
N ILE A 37 18.15 3.76 15.68
CA ILE A 37 18.01 3.51 17.12
C ILE A 37 18.92 4.47 17.90
N THR A 38 18.38 5.01 18.97
CA THR A 38 19.10 5.74 20.02
C THR A 38 18.64 5.18 21.37
N PRO A 39 19.38 5.42 22.47
CA PRO A 39 18.99 4.90 23.79
C PRO A 39 17.57 5.28 24.22
N THR A 40 17.01 6.39 23.71
CA THR A 40 15.66 6.85 24.12
C THR A 40 14.63 6.82 22.99
N ARG A 41 15.02 6.47 21.75
CA ARG A 41 14.10 6.45 20.60
C ARG A 41 14.45 5.39 19.57
N ILE A 42 13.43 4.75 19.01
CA ILE A 42 13.51 3.92 17.80
C ILE A 42 12.64 4.54 16.72
N ALA A 43 13.19 4.70 15.51
CA ALA A 43 12.46 5.10 14.32
C ALA A 43 12.20 3.85 13.47
N ALA A 44 10.94 3.41 13.41
CA ALA A 44 10.52 2.20 12.72
C ALA A 44 9.50 2.55 11.63
N VAL A 45 9.58 1.84 10.50
CA VAL A 45 8.62 1.94 9.40
C VAL A 45 7.47 0.99 9.68
N VAL A 46 6.24 1.49 9.63
CA VAL A 46 5.06 0.64 9.81
C VAL A 46 5.01 -0.40 8.69
N PRO A 47 5.06 -1.70 9.03
CA PRO A 47 5.04 -2.74 8.03
C PRO A 47 3.65 -2.86 7.41
N ALA A 48 3.61 -3.67 6.39
CA ALA A 48 2.45 -3.90 5.57
C ALA A 48 1.68 -5.15 6.09
N ASP A 49 0.45 -5.38 5.62
CA ASP A 49 -0.42 -6.53 6.01
C ASP A 49 -0.73 -6.63 7.52
N LEU A 50 -0.99 -5.49 8.17
CA LEU A 50 -1.44 -5.44 9.57
C LEU A 50 -2.97 -5.51 9.71
N ASP A 51 -3.43 -6.06 10.83
CA ASP A 51 -4.82 -5.91 11.27
C ASP A 51 -5.12 -4.46 11.66
N ALA A 52 -6.41 -4.09 11.67
CA ALA A 52 -6.85 -2.71 11.96
C ALA A 52 -6.37 -2.19 13.33
N PHE A 53 -6.21 -3.09 14.30
CA PHE A 53 -5.63 -2.78 15.60
C PHE A 53 -4.63 -3.87 15.96
N VAL A 54 -3.40 -3.47 16.28
CA VAL A 54 -2.32 -4.39 16.68
C VAL A 54 -1.57 -3.85 17.89
N ASP A 55 -0.93 -4.76 18.62
CA ASP A 55 0.06 -4.40 19.63
C ASP A 55 1.40 -4.12 18.95
N VAL A 56 2.16 -3.16 19.46
CA VAL A 56 3.53 -2.91 19.04
C VAL A 56 4.49 -3.26 20.16
N VAL A 57 5.37 -4.22 19.88
CA VAL A 57 6.32 -4.79 20.83
C VAL A 57 7.74 -4.43 20.43
N VAL A 58 8.56 -4.06 21.41
CA VAL A 58 10.01 -3.86 21.23
C VAL A 58 10.73 -5.02 21.91
N HIS A 59 11.68 -5.61 21.19
CA HIS A 59 12.59 -6.63 21.72
C HIS A 59 14.02 -6.09 21.81
N ASP A 60 14.79 -6.54 22.79
CA ASP A 60 16.25 -6.36 22.83
C ASP A 60 16.97 -7.36 21.92
N ASP A 61 18.32 -7.37 21.96
CA ASP A 61 19.13 -8.26 21.14
C ASP A 61 19.12 -9.73 21.60
N GLU A 62 18.67 -9.99 22.83
CA GLU A 62 18.37 -11.34 23.31
C GLU A 62 16.96 -11.82 22.94
N GLY A 63 16.09 -10.93 22.46
CA GLY A 63 14.71 -11.20 22.09
C GLY A 63 13.70 -11.00 23.22
N ASP A 64 14.14 -10.51 24.38
CA ASP A 64 13.26 -10.23 25.51
C ASP A 64 12.44 -8.96 25.24
N THR A 65 11.18 -8.96 25.71
CA THR A 65 10.29 -7.82 25.53
C THR A 65 10.66 -6.67 26.47
N THR A 66 11.06 -5.55 25.89
CA THR A 66 11.45 -4.33 26.64
C THR A 66 10.41 -3.22 26.58
N GLY A 67 9.42 -3.32 25.69
CA GLY A 67 8.31 -2.38 25.60
C GLY A 67 7.10 -2.96 24.88
N VAL A 68 5.91 -2.57 25.32
CA VAL A 68 4.63 -2.92 24.68
C VAL A 68 3.75 -1.68 24.61
N MET A 69 3.19 -1.43 23.44
CA MET A 69 2.08 -0.51 23.24
C MET A 69 0.90 -1.29 22.70
N THR A 70 -0.27 -1.11 23.31
CA THR A 70 -1.50 -1.75 22.84
C THR A 70 -2.30 -0.78 21.96
N ASP A 71 -3.19 -1.35 21.15
CA ASP A 71 -4.18 -0.62 20.35
C ASP A 71 -3.57 0.40 19.35
N PHE A 72 -2.46 0.04 18.70
CA PHE A 72 -1.99 0.82 17.55
C PHE A 72 -2.98 0.67 16.39
N GLU A 73 -3.54 1.78 15.93
CA GLU A 73 -4.54 1.79 14.85
C GLU A 73 -3.84 1.83 13.49
N PHE A 74 -4.01 0.76 12.71
CA PHE A 74 -3.58 0.72 11.33
C PHE A 74 -4.61 1.42 10.45
N THR A 75 -4.26 2.59 9.91
CA THR A 75 -5.21 3.47 9.22
C THR A 75 -5.34 3.21 7.73
N ASP A 76 -4.58 2.26 7.19
CA ASP A 76 -4.73 1.93 5.77
C ASP A 76 -6.10 1.29 5.54
N PRO A 77 -6.82 1.76 4.50
CA PRO A 77 -8.18 1.32 4.30
C PRO A 77 -8.17 -0.17 3.89
N THR A 78 -8.86 -1.01 4.66
CA THR A 78 -8.92 -2.45 4.41
C THR A 78 -9.49 -2.73 3.01
N PRO A 79 -8.84 -3.59 2.20
CA PRO A 79 -9.42 -4.05 0.94
C PRO A 79 -10.68 -4.87 1.21
N SER A 80 -11.75 -4.60 0.48
CA SER A 80 -12.99 -5.39 0.55
C SER A 80 -13.41 -5.85 -0.84
N VAL A 81 -13.74 -7.14 -0.99
CA VAL A 81 -14.34 -7.67 -2.22
C VAL A 81 -15.86 -7.69 -2.03
N THR A 82 -16.58 -7.02 -2.92
CA THR A 82 -18.04 -6.92 -2.90
C THR A 82 -18.73 -7.79 -3.95
N GLY A 83 -18.00 -8.26 -4.97
CA GLY A 83 -18.58 -9.09 -6.01
C GLY A 83 -17.56 -9.73 -6.94
N VAL A 84 -17.98 -10.82 -7.58
CA VAL A 84 -17.22 -11.52 -8.63
C VAL A 84 -18.14 -11.88 -9.77
N VAL A 85 -17.76 -11.57 -11.02
CA VAL A 85 -18.57 -11.78 -12.23
C VAL A 85 -17.74 -12.40 -13.36
N PRO A 86 -18.14 -13.54 -13.94
CA PRO A 86 -19.22 -14.42 -13.47
C PRO A 86 -18.84 -15.11 -12.14
N PRO A 87 -19.81 -15.42 -11.27
CA PRO A 87 -19.55 -16.09 -9.99
C PRO A 87 -19.25 -17.59 -10.16
N THR A 88 -19.36 -18.12 -11.37
CA THR A 88 -19.09 -19.51 -11.70
C THR A 88 -18.26 -19.62 -12.99
N GLY A 89 -17.48 -20.69 -13.09
CA GLY A 89 -16.67 -20.98 -14.26
C GLY A 89 -16.48 -22.49 -14.50
N PRO A 90 -15.91 -22.89 -15.64
CA PRO A 90 -15.66 -24.29 -15.98
C PRO A 90 -14.67 -24.94 -15.01
N LYS A 91 -14.89 -26.23 -14.67
CA LYS A 91 -13.94 -27.03 -13.86
C LYS A 91 -12.54 -27.11 -14.47
N ALA A 92 -12.44 -26.98 -15.80
CA ALA A 92 -11.18 -26.97 -16.51
C ALA A 92 -10.35 -25.69 -16.29
N GLY A 93 -10.92 -24.64 -15.67
CA GLY A 93 -10.30 -23.32 -15.54
C GLY A 93 -10.38 -22.49 -16.83
N GLY A 94 -9.69 -21.34 -16.85
CA GLY A 94 -9.55 -20.48 -18.03
C GLY A 94 -10.63 -19.40 -18.21
N GLN A 95 -11.66 -19.38 -17.37
CA GLN A 95 -12.66 -18.30 -17.35
C GLN A 95 -12.09 -17.08 -16.61
N VAL A 96 -12.08 -15.93 -17.27
CA VAL A 96 -11.77 -14.64 -16.65
C VAL A 96 -12.93 -14.21 -15.76
N VAL A 97 -12.62 -13.72 -14.56
CA VAL A 97 -13.58 -13.16 -13.61
C VAL A 97 -13.22 -11.71 -13.30
N GLN A 98 -14.23 -10.86 -13.25
CA GLN A 98 -14.15 -9.50 -12.77
C GLN A 98 -14.42 -9.49 -11.27
N ILE A 99 -13.51 -8.93 -10.48
CA ILE A 99 -13.67 -8.74 -9.04
C ILE A 99 -14.00 -7.28 -8.78
N THR A 100 -15.12 -7.01 -8.11
CA THR A 100 -15.50 -5.68 -7.65
C THR A 100 -15.25 -5.57 -6.15
N GLY A 101 -14.83 -4.39 -5.70
CA GLY A 101 -14.47 -4.17 -4.31
C GLY A 101 -13.99 -2.76 -4.05
N THR A 102 -13.75 -2.43 -2.78
CA THR A 102 -13.12 -1.16 -2.37
C THR A 102 -11.69 -1.41 -1.92
N ASN A 103 -10.81 -0.43 -2.13
CA ASN A 103 -9.43 -0.42 -1.64
C ASN A 103 -8.54 -1.61 -2.07
N LEU A 104 -8.98 -2.42 -3.04
CA LEU A 104 -8.24 -3.59 -3.54
C LEU A 104 -6.84 -3.26 -4.12
N TYR A 105 -6.55 -1.98 -4.32
CA TYR A 105 -5.33 -1.47 -4.95
C TYR A 105 -4.58 -0.43 -4.09
N GLN A 106 -5.18 0.06 -3.00
CA GLN A 106 -4.60 1.14 -2.18
C GLN A 106 -3.33 0.69 -1.45
N TYR A 107 -3.33 -0.56 -0.99
CA TYR A 107 -2.17 -1.21 -0.38
C TYR A 107 -0.95 -1.21 -1.31
N THR A 108 -1.20 -1.38 -2.60
CA THR A 108 -0.20 -1.40 -3.65
C THR A 108 0.34 0.02 -3.93
N LEU A 109 -0.49 1.07 -3.89
CA LEU A 109 -0.06 2.46 -4.13
C LEU A 109 0.92 3.01 -3.07
N LYS A 110 0.94 2.47 -1.84
CA LYS A 110 1.98 2.82 -0.85
C LYS A 110 3.36 2.23 -1.17
N GLN A 111 3.42 1.30 -2.13
CA GLN A 111 4.64 0.76 -2.74
C GLN A 111 4.59 1.02 -4.25
N PRO A 112 4.78 2.27 -4.68
CA PRO A 112 4.41 2.69 -6.03
C PRO A 112 5.19 1.92 -7.12
N GLU A 113 6.41 1.43 -6.86
CA GLU A 113 7.14 0.57 -7.79
C GLU A 113 6.49 -0.82 -7.96
N LEU A 114 6.05 -1.44 -6.86
CA LEU A 114 5.33 -2.71 -6.91
C LEU A 114 3.95 -2.53 -7.55
N ALA A 115 3.33 -1.36 -7.37
CA ALA A 115 2.09 -1.01 -8.03
C ALA A 115 2.20 -0.95 -9.53
N ILE A 116 3.18 -0.21 -10.03
CA ILE A 116 3.43 -0.10 -11.45
C ILE A 116 3.59 -1.50 -12.06
N LYS A 117 4.41 -2.37 -11.45
CA LYS A 117 4.64 -3.73 -11.93
C LYS A 117 3.37 -4.57 -11.96
N THR A 118 2.57 -4.52 -10.89
CA THR A 118 1.33 -5.32 -10.78
C THR A 118 0.26 -4.83 -11.73
N LEU A 119 0.10 -3.51 -11.86
CA LEU A 119 -0.87 -2.89 -12.76
C LEU A 119 -0.50 -3.11 -14.23
N GLN A 120 0.78 -3.00 -14.61
CA GLN A 120 1.25 -3.36 -15.95
C GLN A 120 0.91 -4.82 -16.31
N ALA A 121 1.14 -5.76 -15.39
CA ALA A 121 0.78 -7.16 -15.59
C ALA A 121 -0.75 -7.36 -15.71
N ALA A 122 -1.54 -6.64 -14.90
CA ALA A 122 -2.99 -6.70 -14.95
C ALA A 122 -3.55 -6.14 -16.27
N ILE A 123 -3.03 -5.01 -16.76
CA ILE A 123 -3.42 -4.41 -18.05
C ILE A 123 -3.09 -5.34 -19.21
N GLY A 124 -1.97 -6.07 -19.14
CA GLY A 124 -1.65 -7.10 -20.13
C GLY A 124 -2.70 -8.21 -20.23
N ASN A 125 -3.45 -8.46 -19.15
CA ASN A 125 -4.54 -9.45 -19.12
C ASN A 125 -5.93 -8.83 -19.32
N LEU A 126 -6.12 -7.57 -18.94
CA LEU A 126 -7.39 -6.83 -18.92
C LEU A 126 -7.23 -5.43 -19.57
N PRO A 127 -6.92 -5.34 -20.87
CA PRO A 127 -6.57 -4.06 -21.52
C PRO A 127 -7.72 -3.04 -21.59
N ASP A 128 -8.96 -3.50 -21.51
CA ASP A 128 -10.16 -2.66 -21.61
C ASP A 128 -10.62 -2.09 -20.25
N ASN A 129 -9.94 -2.45 -19.15
CA ASN A 129 -10.30 -1.96 -17.84
C ASN A 129 -9.66 -0.59 -17.57
N GLN A 130 -10.45 0.46 -17.76
CA GLN A 130 -10.06 1.86 -17.59
C GLN A 130 -9.55 2.18 -16.17
N ASP A 131 -10.07 1.52 -15.14
CA ASP A 131 -9.64 1.76 -13.76
C ASP A 131 -8.18 1.38 -13.55
N LEU A 132 -7.70 0.32 -14.21
CA LEU A 132 -6.31 -0.11 -14.14
C LEU A 132 -5.37 0.93 -14.78
N GLY A 133 -5.78 1.54 -15.89
CA GLY A 133 -5.01 2.61 -16.55
C GLY A 133 -4.95 3.89 -15.71
N VAL A 134 -6.07 4.27 -15.08
CA VAL A 134 -6.11 5.41 -14.16
C VAL A 134 -5.20 5.17 -12.96
N LEU A 135 -5.27 3.98 -12.35
CA LEU A 135 -4.43 3.63 -11.21
C LEU A 135 -2.95 3.57 -11.58
N LEU A 136 -2.61 3.07 -12.77
CA LEU A 136 -1.23 3.05 -13.25
C LEU A 136 -0.70 4.49 -13.43
N GLY A 137 -1.52 5.40 -13.95
CA GLY A 137 -1.17 6.81 -14.04
C GLY A 137 -0.92 7.46 -12.68
N ILE A 138 -1.76 7.16 -11.68
CA ILE A 138 -1.58 7.64 -10.30
C ILE A 138 -0.31 7.07 -9.67
N ALA A 139 -0.02 5.77 -9.88
CA ALA A 139 1.19 5.14 -9.34
C ALA A 139 2.46 5.77 -9.91
N TYR A 140 2.49 6.04 -11.22
CA TYR A 140 3.60 6.77 -11.83
C TYR A 140 3.73 8.21 -11.31
N GLU A 141 2.62 8.93 -11.10
CA GLU A 141 2.62 10.27 -10.49
C GLU A 141 3.29 10.25 -9.10
N GLN A 142 3.02 9.22 -8.28
CA GLN A 142 3.65 9.06 -6.96
C GLN A 142 5.16 8.78 -7.03
N THR A 143 5.64 8.09 -8.06
CA THR A 143 7.09 7.91 -8.30
C THR A 143 7.76 9.14 -8.92
N GLY A 144 7.01 10.16 -9.32
CA GLY A 144 7.51 11.31 -10.08
C GLY A 144 7.73 11.04 -11.58
N ASP A 145 7.39 9.84 -12.08
CA ASP A 145 7.49 9.47 -13.49
C ASP A 145 6.33 10.08 -14.30
N THR A 146 6.44 11.38 -14.52
CA THR A 146 5.41 12.18 -15.19
C THR A 146 5.17 11.74 -16.65
N ALA A 147 6.19 11.20 -17.31
CA ALA A 147 6.07 10.75 -18.70
C ALA A 147 5.14 9.53 -18.79
N ASN A 148 5.43 8.50 -18.01
CA ASN A 148 4.61 7.29 -17.99
C ASN A 148 3.23 7.54 -17.37
N ALA A 149 3.11 8.47 -16.41
CA ALA A 149 1.82 8.87 -15.86
C ALA A 149 0.89 9.47 -16.92
N LYS A 150 1.42 10.38 -17.77
CA LYS A 150 0.66 10.97 -18.88
C LYS A 150 0.23 9.91 -19.90
N GLU A 151 1.13 9.00 -20.27
CA GLU A 151 0.79 7.92 -21.20
C GLU A 151 -0.34 7.03 -20.67
N ALA A 152 -0.28 6.66 -19.39
CA ALA A 152 -1.30 5.83 -18.76
C ALA A 152 -2.67 6.54 -18.73
N PHE A 153 -2.73 7.82 -18.35
CA PHE A 153 -3.99 8.57 -18.38
C PHE A 153 -4.48 8.82 -19.81
N GLN A 154 -3.59 9.12 -20.75
CA GLN A 154 -3.95 9.32 -22.16
C GLN A 154 -4.56 8.05 -22.75
N SER A 155 -3.98 6.87 -22.46
CA SER A 155 -4.54 5.60 -22.90
C SER A 155 -5.97 5.37 -22.40
N VAL A 156 -6.32 5.87 -21.21
CA VAL A 156 -7.71 5.81 -20.71
C VAL A 156 -8.60 6.78 -21.47
N LEU A 157 -8.14 8.00 -21.74
CA LEU A 157 -8.89 9.01 -22.49
C LEU A 157 -9.11 8.62 -23.95
N ASP A 158 -8.19 7.87 -24.55
CA ASP A 158 -8.34 7.34 -25.91
C ASP A 158 -9.47 6.30 -25.97
N GLN A 159 -9.73 5.57 -24.89
CA GLN A 159 -10.86 4.63 -24.78
C GLN A 159 -12.15 5.32 -24.34
N ASN A 160 -12.06 6.26 -23.40
CA ASN A 160 -13.18 7.00 -22.84
C ASN A 160 -12.79 8.47 -22.59
N PRO A 161 -13.04 9.35 -23.58
CA PRO A 161 -12.68 10.77 -23.48
C PRO A 161 -13.35 11.51 -22.31
N GLU A 162 -14.46 10.99 -21.78
CA GLU A 162 -15.22 11.59 -20.68
C GLU A 162 -14.80 11.07 -19.29
N ASN A 163 -13.76 10.24 -19.19
CA ASN A 163 -13.30 9.72 -17.91
C ASN A 163 -12.76 10.85 -17.00
N PRO A 164 -13.46 11.18 -15.89
CA PRO A 164 -13.12 12.36 -15.09
C PRO A 164 -11.79 12.20 -14.33
N ALA A 165 -11.43 10.97 -13.95
CA ALA A 165 -10.20 10.70 -13.21
C ALA A 165 -8.96 10.88 -14.10
N ALA A 166 -9.02 10.39 -15.35
CA ALA A 166 -7.94 10.56 -16.31
C ALA A 166 -7.78 12.02 -16.76
N GLN A 167 -8.88 12.76 -16.95
CA GLN A 167 -8.82 14.20 -17.23
C GLN A 167 -8.18 14.98 -16.08
N ALA A 168 -8.57 14.68 -14.84
CA ALA A 168 -7.99 15.31 -13.65
C ALA A 168 -6.48 14.99 -13.52
N GLY A 169 -6.08 13.75 -13.81
CA GLY A 169 -4.66 13.36 -13.86
C GLY A 169 -3.87 14.15 -14.90
N MET A 170 -4.35 14.21 -16.14
CA MET A 170 -3.71 14.99 -17.21
C MET A 170 -3.60 16.48 -16.90
N ALA A 171 -4.62 17.07 -16.27
CA ALA A 171 -4.59 18.46 -15.85
C ALA A 171 -3.52 18.73 -14.78
N ARG A 172 -3.34 17.83 -13.81
CA ARG A 172 -2.28 17.95 -12.78
C ARG A 172 -0.88 17.84 -13.36
N LEU A 173 -0.68 16.96 -14.35
CA LEU A 173 0.64 16.72 -14.96
C LEU A 173 0.99 17.74 -16.06
N GLY A 174 0.04 18.58 -16.47
CA GLY A 174 0.19 19.57 -17.53
C GLY A 174 0.67 20.96 -17.05
N SER A 175 0.73 21.19 -15.74
CA SER A 175 1.18 22.45 -15.11
C SER A 175 2.65 22.38 -14.68
#